data_AF-A0A849IX31-F1
#
_entry.id   AF-A0A849IX31-F1
#
_cell.length_a   1.000
_cell.length_b   1.000
_cell.length_c   1.000
_cell.angle_alpha   90.00
_cell.angle_beta   90.00
_cell.angle_gamma   90.00
#
_symmetry.space_group_name_H-M   'P 1'
#
loop_
_entity.id
_entity.type
_entity.pdbx_description
1 polymer ?
#
loop_
_entity_poly.entity_id
_entity_poly.type
_entity_poly.pdbx_seq_one_letter_code
_entity_poly.pdbx_strand_id
1 'polypeptide(L)'
;MTSDAQGDLSGINDYFYPYRDRYPTYSTLPKVPVAREEVLDVLREMSQKEDKVGDEGKCSGSIYSGDHDHYRFLTEAFSYFAHSNVLQRDMYPSSTKLEGEIVAMTLSLLNGDA
;
A
#
# COMPACT_ATOMS: atom_id res chain seq x y z
N MET A 1 -22.22 -38.81 23.37
CA MET A 1 -21.36 -38.93 22.17
C MET A 1 -21.85 -37.86 21.20
N THR A 2 -21.53 -36.61 21.54
CA THR A 2 -20.39 -35.80 21.05
C THR A 2 -20.77 -35.07 19.77
N SER A 3 -21.25 -33.85 20.01
CA SER A 3 -21.45 -32.79 19.04
C SER A 3 -20.09 -32.17 18.70
N ASP A 4 -19.33 -32.75 17.76
CA ASP A 4 -18.03 -32.19 17.35
C ASP A 4 -17.92 -32.17 15.83
N ALA A 5 -18.67 -31.26 15.21
CA ALA A 5 -18.49 -30.90 13.79
C ALA A 5 -18.65 -29.40 13.54
N GLN A 6 -18.35 -28.56 14.54
CA GLN A 6 -17.97 -27.17 14.29
C GLN A 6 -16.45 -27.17 14.15
N GLY A 7 -15.98 -27.31 12.90
CA GLY A 7 -14.57 -27.16 12.58
C GLY A 7 -14.05 -25.84 13.14
N ASP A 8 -12.83 -25.85 13.65
CA ASP A 8 -12.20 -24.72 14.31
C ASP A 8 -12.05 -23.52 13.35
N LEU A 9 -13.06 -22.67 13.31
CA LEU A 9 -13.10 -21.43 12.53
C LEU A 9 -12.24 -20.32 13.16
N SER A 10 -11.74 -20.50 14.40
CA SER A 10 -10.96 -19.44 15.05
C SER A 10 -9.61 -19.26 14.35
N GLY A 11 -8.95 -20.35 13.96
CA GLY A 11 -7.71 -20.28 13.19
C GLY A 11 -7.86 -19.59 11.83
N ILE A 12 -9.02 -19.75 11.18
CA ILE A 12 -9.34 -19.06 9.91
C ILE A 12 -9.55 -17.57 10.17
N ASN A 13 -10.31 -17.21 11.20
CA ASN A 13 -10.57 -15.81 11.53
C ASN A 13 -9.30 -15.07 11.96
N ASP A 14 -8.40 -15.71 12.69
CA ASP A 14 -7.14 -15.10 13.13
C ASP A 14 -6.15 -14.93 11.97
N TYR A 15 -6.20 -15.82 10.98
CA TYR A 15 -5.43 -15.70 9.75
C TYR A 15 -5.88 -14.51 8.89
N PHE A 16 -7.19 -14.35 8.69
CA PHE A 16 -7.75 -13.27 7.84
C PHE A 16 -7.87 -11.92 8.56
N TYR A 17 -8.02 -11.93 9.89
CA TYR A 17 -8.19 -10.72 10.70
C TYR A 17 -7.18 -10.63 11.86
N PRO A 18 -5.86 -10.66 11.58
CA PRO A 18 -4.82 -10.77 12.61
C PRO A 18 -4.69 -9.54 13.53
N TYR A 19 -5.45 -8.48 13.25
CA TYR A 19 -5.43 -7.21 13.97
C TYR A 19 -6.71 -6.90 14.74
N ARG A 20 -7.78 -7.70 14.60
CA ARG A 20 -9.12 -7.38 15.13
C ARG A 20 -9.16 -7.24 16.65
N ASP A 21 -8.28 -7.97 17.35
CA ASP A 21 -8.17 -7.95 18.80
C ASP A 21 -7.04 -7.00 19.28
N ARG A 22 -6.32 -6.34 18.36
CA ARG A 22 -5.19 -5.44 18.65
C ARG A 22 -5.54 -3.97 18.46
N TYR A 23 -6.40 -3.64 17.50
CA TYR A 23 -6.82 -2.26 17.24
C TYR A 23 -8.34 -2.14 17.15
N PRO A 24 -8.92 -0.95 17.42
CA PRO A 24 -10.34 -0.72 17.25
C PRO A 24 -10.80 -1.02 15.82
N THR A 25 -11.89 -1.77 15.70
CA THR A 25 -12.59 -1.95 14.42
C THR A 25 -13.66 -0.88 14.27
N TYR A 26 -13.49 0.03 13.30
CA TYR A 26 -14.45 1.08 13.00
C TYR A 26 -15.49 0.59 11.98
N SER A 27 -16.66 0.14 12.45
CA SER A 27 -17.80 -0.21 11.58
C SER A 27 -18.69 0.99 11.22
N THR A 28 -18.44 2.14 11.85
CA THR A 28 -19.08 3.44 11.59
C THR A 28 -18.05 4.55 11.78
N LEU A 29 -18.34 5.76 11.27
CA LEU A 29 -17.47 6.91 11.51
C LEU A 29 -17.45 7.23 13.01
N PRO A 30 -16.26 7.33 13.65
CA PRO A 30 -16.19 7.59 15.08
C PRO A 30 -16.69 9.01 15.38
N LYS A 31 -17.46 9.15 16.46
CA LYS A 31 -18.00 10.46 16.91
C LYS A 31 -16.90 11.42 17.35
N VAL A 32 -15.81 10.88 17.86
CA VAL A 32 -14.60 11.61 18.24
C VAL A 32 -13.52 11.26 17.22
N PRO A 33 -12.86 12.25 16.59
CA PRO A 33 -11.77 11.98 15.66
C PRO A 33 -10.62 11.24 16.35
N VAL A 34 -10.03 10.28 15.64
CA VAL A 34 -8.78 9.65 16.04
C VAL A 34 -7.65 10.64 15.78
N ALA A 35 -6.69 10.74 16.70
CA ALA A 35 -5.51 11.58 16.51
C ALA A 35 -4.72 11.09 15.29
N ARG A 36 -4.14 12.01 14.53
CA ARG A 36 -3.39 11.64 13.30
C ARG A 36 -2.20 10.75 13.64
N GLU A 37 -1.54 11.04 14.76
CA GLU A 37 -0.38 10.30 15.27
C GLU A 37 -0.78 8.86 15.62
N GLU A 38 -1.94 8.67 16.25
CA GLU A 38 -2.47 7.33 16.57
C GLU A 38 -2.76 6.53 15.29
N VAL A 39 -3.36 7.15 14.27
CA VAL A 39 -3.57 6.50 12.96
C VAL A 39 -2.23 6.09 12.34
N LEU A 40 -1.26 6.99 12.34
CA LEU A 40 0.06 6.74 11.76
C LEU A 40 0.85 5.66 12.51
N ASP A 41 0.73 5.59 13.84
CA ASP A 41 1.40 4.57 14.65
C ASP A 41 0.82 3.19 14.38
N VAL A 42 -0.51 3.06 14.27
CA VAL A 42 -1.16 1.80 13.88
C VAL A 42 -0.69 1.34 12.49
N LEU A 43 -0.67 2.25 11.51
CA LEU A 43 -0.20 1.93 10.15
C LEU A 43 1.27 1.52 10.14
N ARG A 44 2.12 2.21 10.90
CA ARG A 44 3.56 1.89 11.02
C ARG A 44 3.77 0.51 11.62
N GLU A 45 3.03 0.14 12.66
CA GLU A 45 3.15 -1.18 13.29
C GLU A 45 2.70 -2.30 12.37
N MET A 46 1.60 -2.11 11.64
CA MET A 46 1.12 -3.08 10.65
C MET A 46 2.14 -3.27 9.52
N SER A 47 2.59 -2.17 8.91
CA SER A 47 3.52 -2.23 7.78
C SER A 47 4.84 -2.88 8.17
N GLN A 48 5.43 -2.50 9.32
CA GLN A 48 6.69 -3.11 9.79
C GLN A 48 6.58 -4.61 10.06
N LYS A 49 5.40 -5.11 10.47
CA LYS A 49 5.18 -6.53 10.67
C LYS A 49 5.08 -7.27 9.34
N GLU A 50 4.37 -6.68 8.38
CA GLU A 50 4.11 -7.27 7.06
C GLU A 50 5.35 -7.22 6.17
N ASP A 51 6.09 -6.11 6.17
CA ASP A 51 7.32 -5.91 5.40
C ASP A 51 8.38 -6.95 5.75
N LYS A 52 8.49 -7.37 7.02
CA LYS A 52 9.42 -8.44 7.43
C LYS A 52 9.23 -9.73 6.63
N VAL A 53 7.98 -10.07 6.28
CA VAL A 53 7.69 -11.28 5.48
C VAL A 53 8.16 -11.08 4.03
N GLY A 54 7.95 -9.87 3.49
CA GLY A 54 8.44 -9.48 2.17
C GLY A 54 9.97 -9.46 2.08
N ASP A 55 10.62 -8.90 3.09
CA ASP A 55 12.08 -8.77 3.21
C ASP A 55 12.79 -10.12 3.32
N GLU A 56 12.10 -11.18 3.75
CA GLU A 56 12.63 -12.55 3.74
C GLU A 56 12.74 -13.14 2.32
N GLY A 57 12.19 -12.48 1.28
CA GLY A 57 12.28 -12.91 -0.11
C GLY A 57 11.47 -14.19 -0.43
N LYS A 58 10.51 -14.55 0.43
CA LYS A 58 9.70 -15.77 0.30
C LYS A 58 8.35 -15.52 -0.38
N CYS A 59 8.06 -14.28 -0.77
CA CYS A 59 6.82 -13.88 -1.43
C CYS A 59 7.01 -13.83 -2.95
N SER A 60 6.64 -14.91 -3.64
CA SER A 60 6.77 -15.01 -5.10
C SER A 60 6.03 -13.87 -5.81
N GLY A 61 6.72 -13.16 -6.72
CA GLY A 61 6.15 -12.16 -7.63
C GLY A 61 5.45 -10.97 -6.97
N SER A 62 5.65 -10.73 -5.67
CA SER A 62 4.88 -9.74 -4.91
C SER A 62 5.58 -8.39 -4.80
N ILE A 63 6.90 -8.39 -4.59
CA ILE A 63 7.71 -7.19 -4.40
C ILE A 63 8.84 -7.23 -5.44
N TYR A 64 8.80 -6.34 -6.44
CA TYR A 64 9.69 -6.39 -7.61
C TYR A 64 11.06 -5.75 -7.38
N SER A 65 11.13 -4.68 -6.58
CA SER A 65 12.40 -4.02 -6.24
C SER A 65 12.94 -4.53 -4.92
N GLY A 66 12.14 -4.46 -3.85
CA GLY A 66 12.56 -4.85 -2.49
C GLY A 66 13.55 -3.89 -1.83
N ASP A 67 13.98 -2.84 -2.54
CA ASP A 67 14.92 -1.86 -2.03
C ASP A 67 14.17 -0.74 -1.27
N HIS A 68 14.37 -0.71 0.05
CA HIS A 68 13.78 0.31 0.92
C HIS A 68 14.26 1.73 0.61
N ASP A 69 15.47 1.90 0.07
CA ASP A 69 15.98 3.21 -0.32
C ASP A 69 15.25 3.73 -1.57
N HIS A 70 14.97 2.83 -2.50
CA HIS A 70 14.15 3.11 -3.67
C HIS A 70 12.72 3.52 -3.27
N TYR A 71 12.09 2.83 -2.33
CA TYR A 71 10.75 3.20 -1.86
C TYR A 71 10.71 4.53 -1.11
N ARG A 72 11.76 4.90 -0.35
CA ARG A 72 11.86 6.22 0.27
C ARG A 72 11.91 7.33 -0.78
N PHE A 73 12.72 7.15 -1.82
CA PHE A 73 12.78 8.08 -2.95
C PHE A 73 11.41 8.23 -3.64
N LEU A 74 10.72 7.12 -3.93
CA LEU A 74 9.40 7.15 -4.55
C LEU A 74 8.35 7.85 -3.68
N THR A 75 8.36 7.62 -2.37
CA THR A 75 7.44 8.26 -1.43
C THR A 75 7.69 9.76 -1.33
N GLU A 76 8.96 10.19 -1.34
CA GLU A 76 9.31 11.60 -1.40
C GLU A 76 8.80 12.24 -2.70
N ALA A 77 9.06 11.61 -3.85
CA ALA A 77 8.57 12.08 -5.14
C ALA A 77 7.03 12.20 -5.18
N PHE A 78 6.31 11.20 -4.64
CA PHE A 78 4.85 11.20 -4.55
C PHE A 78 4.34 12.34 -3.64
N SER A 79 5.04 12.64 -2.55
CA SER A 79 4.61 13.66 -1.57
C SER A 79 4.43 15.05 -2.19
N TYR A 80 5.23 15.39 -3.21
CA TYR A 80 5.11 16.66 -3.94
C TYR A 80 3.78 16.80 -4.72
N PHE A 81 3.15 15.68 -5.09
CA PHE A 81 1.96 15.65 -5.94
C PHE A 81 0.78 14.85 -5.35
N ALA A 82 0.83 14.48 -4.07
CA ALA A 82 -0.19 13.64 -3.43
C ALA A 82 -1.62 14.23 -3.46
N HIS A 83 -1.73 15.55 -3.65
CA HIS A 83 -3.00 16.29 -3.75
C HIS A 83 -3.42 16.58 -5.20
N SER A 84 -2.57 16.26 -6.18
CA SER A 84 -2.75 16.67 -7.57
C SER A 84 -3.81 15.84 -8.28
N ASN A 85 -4.80 16.51 -8.87
CA ASN A 85 -5.70 15.89 -9.83
C ASN A 85 -5.21 16.18 -11.26
N VAL A 86 -4.59 15.18 -11.89
CA VAL A 86 -3.96 15.34 -13.22
C VAL A 86 -4.96 15.50 -14.36
N LEU A 87 -6.27 15.41 -14.12
CA LEU A 87 -7.27 15.80 -15.12
C LEU A 87 -7.20 17.31 -15.43
N GLN A 88 -6.86 18.13 -14.42
CA GLN A 88 -6.72 19.58 -14.54
C GLN A 88 -5.29 19.94 -15.03
N ARG A 89 -5.03 19.66 -16.30
CA ARG A 89 -3.68 19.78 -16.91
C ARG A 89 -3.12 21.21 -16.93
N ASP A 90 -4.00 22.20 -16.94
CA ASP A 90 -3.66 23.61 -16.80
C ASP A 90 -3.11 23.96 -15.41
N MET A 91 -3.60 23.28 -14.36
CA MET A 91 -3.10 23.43 -12.99
C MET A 91 -1.81 22.63 -12.74
N TYR A 92 -1.68 21.45 -13.36
CA TYR A 92 -0.54 20.54 -13.19
C TYR A 92 0.14 20.23 -14.53
N PRO A 93 0.73 21.22 -15.22
CA PRO A 93 1.38 20.99 -16.52
C PRO A 93 2.60 20.08 -16.43
N SER A 94 3.20 19.93 -15.23
CA SER A 94 4.25 18.96 -14.95
C SER A 94 3.82 17.53 -15.31
N SER A 95 2.57 17.14 -15.05
CA SER A 95 2.08 15.80 -15.34
C SER A 95 2.06 15.50 -16.84
N THR A 96 1.77 16.48 -17.70
CA THR A 96 1.88 16.32 -19.16
C THR A 96 3.31 15.99 -19.58
N LYS A 97 4.30 16.68 -19.00
CA LYS A 97 5.71 16.39 -19.25
C LYS A 97 6.07 14.98 -18.78
N LEU A 98 5.77 14.67 -17.51
CA LEU A 98 6.16 13.40 -16.89
C LEU A 98 5.55 12.20 -17.60
N GLU A 99 4.24 12.24 -17.86
CA GLU A 99 3.56 11.14 -18.57
C GLU A 99 4.03 11.01 -20.02
N GLY A 100 4.24 12.13 -20.72
CA GLY A 100 4.77 12.12 -22.08
C GLY A 100 6.17 11.49 -22.15
N GLU A 101 7.04 11.81 -21.20
CA GLU A 101 8.38 11.24 -21.10
C GLU A 101 8.36 9.75 -20.72
N ILE A 102 7.48 9.33 -19.80
CA ILE A 102 7.31 7.90 -19.44
C ILE A 102 6.86 7.09 -20.66
N VAL A 103 5.89 7.59 -21.43
CA VAL A 103 5.43 6.96 -22.67
C VAL A 103 6.56 6.89 -23.69
N ALA A 104 7.28 8.00 -23.91
CA ALA A 104 8.38 8.04 -24.86
C ALA A 104 9.51 7.06 -24.51
N MET A 105 9.94 7.00 -23.24
CA MET A 105 10.96 6.06 -22.76
C MET A 105 10.50 4.61 -22.93
N THR A 106 9.23 4.33 -22.65
CA THR A 106 8.66 2.98 -22.80
C THR A 106 8.56 2.56 -24.26
N LEU A 107 8.13 3.47 -25.15
CA LEU A 107 8.13 3.23 -26.59
C LEU A 107 9.53 2.94 -27.11
N SER A 108 10.52 3.73 -26.69
CA SER A 108 11.93 3.50 -27.05
C SER A 108 12.42 2.12 -26.58
N LEU A 109 12.09 1.71 -25.36
CA LEU A 109 12.43 0.37 -24.84
C LEU A 109 11.81 -0.76 -25.68
N LEU A 110 10.64 -0.52 -26.28
CA LEU A 110 9.88 -1.50 -27.06
C LEU A 110 10.05 -1.37 -28.58
N ASN A 111 11.04 -0.59 -29.05
CA ASN A 111 11.31 -0.32 -30.48
C ASN A 111 10.10 0.31 -31.22
N GLY A 112 9.39 1.24 -30.58
CA GLY A 112 8.24 1.94 -31.17
C GLY A 112 8.57 2.92 -32.31
N ASP A 113 9.84 3.05 -32.66
CA ASP A 113 10.39 3.81 -33.79
C ASP A 113 10.56 2.96 -35.06
N ALA A 114 10.36 1.63 -34.98
CA ALA A 114 10.50 0.67 -36.08
C ALA A 114 9.26 0.54 -36.98
#